data_AF-A0A2N0KMM6-F1
#
_entry.id   AF-A0A2N0KMM6-F1
#
_cell.length_a   1.000
_cell.length_b   1.000
_cell.length_c   1.000
_cell.angle_alpha   90.00
_cell.angle_beta   90.00
_cell.angle_gamma   90.00
#
_symmetry.space_group_name_H-M   'P 1'
#
loop_
_entity.id
_entity.type
_entity.pdbx_description
1 polymer ?
#
loop_
_entity_poly.entity_id
_entity_poly.type
_entity_poly.pdbx_seq_one_letter_code
_entity_poly.pdbx_strand_id
1 'polypeptide(L)'
;MVSLLPGESVSHTFSHERGLVPQPEDQGRMLVLTNQRVIAFGQKDGNREVVVMPLNEVKAVAVNSARRSKGSLIQGGLMVVAGVFLYVLLAYWLTGRIDGPTVPVIRMDLSAFLVFLAILSGVGIMAQFYFGKPDGEVTFQGDGVRVTFPFKGATAEEQIFEVVNSTFAARQRIVG
;
A
#
# COMPACT_ATOMS: atom_id res chain seq x y z
N MET A 1 -8.48 6.37 19.35
CA MET A 1 -9.46 5.43 18.77
C MET A 1 -10.84 6.03 19.01
N VAL A 2 -11.81 5.80 18.14
CA VAL A 2 -13.19 6.26 18.38
C VAL A 2 -13.77 5.40 19.50
N SER A 3 -14.36 6.01 20.52
CA SER A 3 -14.99 5.27 21.62
C SER A 3 -16.21 4.50 21.12
N LEU A 4 -16.38 3.28 21.64
CA LEU A 4 -17.56 2.47 21.39
C LEU A 4 -18.80 3.13 22.00
N LEU A 5 -19.91 3.08 21.27
CA LEU A 5 -21.22 3.51 21.75
C LEU A 5 -21.76 2.49 22.77
N PRO A 6 -22.74 2.88 23.62
CA PRO A 6 -23.40 1.94 24.51
C PRO A 6 -24.01 0.77 23.74
N GLY A 7 -23.68 -0.47 24.14
CA GLY A 7 -24.14 -1.69 23.46
C GLY A 7 -23.43 -1.99 22.13
N GLU A 8 -22.42 -1.20 21.76
CA GLU A 8 -21.58 -1.47 20.59
C GLU A 8 -20.49 -2.48 20.95
N SER A 9 -20.35 -3.53 20.15
CA SER A 9 -19.31 -4.55 20.29
C SER A 9 -18.50 -4.68 18.99
N VAL A 10 -17.18 -4.84 19.14
CA VAL A 10 -16.29 -5.11 18.01
C VAL A 10 -16.53 -6.54 17.55
N SER A 11 -16.81 -6.71 16.26
CA SER A 11 -16.93 -8.03 15.64
C SER A 11 -15.61 -8.47 15.01
N HIS A 12 -14.98 -7.59 14.24
CA HIS A 12 -13.74 -7.86 13.53
C HIS A 12 -12.84 -6.63 13.58
N THR A 13 -11.55 -6.89 13.70
CA THR A 13 -10.52 -5.88 13.57
C THR A 13 -9.59 -6.33 12.46
N PHE A 14 -9.32 -5.45 11.51
CA PHE A 14 -8.53 -5.73 10.32
C PHE A 14 -7.41 -4.69 10.21
N SER A 15 -6.18 -5.16 10.02
CA SER A 15 -4.95 -4.39 9.88
C SER A 15 -4.50 -4.37 8.43
N HIS A 16 -3.91 -3.25 8.00
CA HIS A 16 -3.41 -3.08 6.64
C HIS A 16 -2.46 -4.21 6.19
N GLU A 17 -1.57 -4.68 7.07
CA GLU A 17 -0.50 -5.62 6.73
C GLU A 17 -0.78 -7.05 7.20
N ARG A 18 -1.48 -7.20 8.32
CA ARG A 18 -1.69 -8.49 8.97
C ARG A 18 -3.03 -9.13 8.66
N GLY A 19 -3.95 -8.40 8.03
CA GLY A 19 -5.33 -8.86 7.84
C GLY A 19 -6.10 -8.85 9.15
N LEU A 20 -6.88 -9.90 9.43
CA LEU A 20 -7.64 -10.01 10.67
C LEU A 20 -6.74 -10.15 11.90
N VAL A 21 -6.96 -9.28 12.87
CA VAL A 21 -6.23 -9.27 14.15
C VAL A 21 -7.21 -9.33 15.32
N PRO A 22 -6.86 -9.98 16.43
CA PRO A 22 -7.78 -10.19 17.54
C PRO A 22 -8.08 -8.91 18.34
N GLN A 23 -7.18 -7.94 18.32
CA GLN A 23 -7.33 -6.66 19.01
C GLN A 23 -6.83 -5.49 18.16
N PRO A 24 -7.41 -4.28 18.34
CA PRO A 24 -6.89 -3.07 17.74
C PRO A 24 -5.45 -2.81 18.19
N GLU A 25 -4.59 -2.52 17.23
CA GLU A 25 -3.22 -2.09 17.43
C GLU A 25 -3.18 -0.58 17.72
N ASP A 26 -2.27 -0.17 18.60
CA ASP A 26 -2.10 1.25 18.96
C ASP A 26 -1.54 2.11 17.82
N GLN A 27 -0.90 1.47 16.82
CA GLN A 27 -0.24 2.12 15.70
C GLN A 27 -0.66 1.47 14.38
N GLY A 28 -0.72 2.29 13.34
CA GLY A 28 -1.01 1.84 11.97
C GLY A 28 -2.42 2.13 11.49
N ARG A 29 -2.70 1.65 10.27
CA ARG A 29 -4.01 1.74 9.63
C ARG A 29 -4.84 0.52 10.01
N MET A 30 -6.03 0.78 10.54
CA MET A 30 -6.97 -0.25 10.96
C MET A 30 -8.37 0.00 10.43
N LEU A 31 -9.07 -1.08 10.15
CA LEU A 31 -10.48 -1.16 9.84
C LEU A 31 -11.14 -2.00 10.93
N VAL A 32 -12.07 -1.39 11.66
CA VAL A 32 -12.81 -2.04 12.74
C VAL A 32 -14.26 -2.13 12.33
N LEU A 33 -14.79 -3.34 12.34
CA LEU A 33 -16.20 -3.61 12.11
C LEU A 33 -16.87 -3.87 13.46
N THR A 34 -17.86 -3.06 13.80
CA THR A 34 -18.70 -3.28 14.99
C THR A 34 -20.07 -3.80 14.59
N ASN A 35 -20.90 -4.15 15.56
CA ASN A 35 -22.31 -4.48 15.34
C ASN A 35 -23.17 -3.27 14.91
N GLN A 36 -22.61 -2.06 14.80
CA GLN A 36 -23.36 -0.84 14.44
C GLN A 36 -22.75 -0.05 13.27
N ARG A 37 -21.43 -0.08 13.09
CA ARG A 37 -20.70 0.76 12.13
C ARG A 37 -19.36 0.17 11.70
N VAL A 38 -18.86 0.66 10.59
CA VAL A 38 -17.50 0.46 10.11
C VAL A 38 -16.68 1.68 10.49
N ILE A 39 -15.51 1.47 11.10
CA ILE A 39 -14.60 2.52 11.53
C ILE A 39 -13.25 2.25 10.87
N ALA A 40 -12.83 3.11 9.95
CA ALA A 40 -11.46 3.10 9.43
C ALA A 40 -10.67 4.22 10.11
N PHE A 41 -9.50 3.91 10.65
CA PHE A 41 -8.60 4.92 11.18
C PHE A 41 -7.16 4.63 10.81
N GLY A 42 -6.35 5.66 10.72
CA GLY A 42 -4.91 5.51 10.57
C GLY A 42 -4.22 6.83 10.31
N GLN A 43 -2.98 6.75 9.84
CA GLN A 43 -2.17 7.92 9.53
C GLN A 43 -1.95 8.00 8.02
N LYS A 44 -2.33 9.14 7.44
CA LYS A 44 -2.11 9.48 6.04
C LYS A 44 -1.40 10.82 6.00
N ASP A 45 -0.21 10.84 5.41
CA ASP A 45 0.63 12.05 5.29
C ASP A 45 0.90 12.76 6.63
N GLY A 46 1.12 11.97 7.68
CA GLY A 46 1.35 12.46 9.05
C GLY A 46 0.08 12.88 9.80
N ASN A 47 -1.05 13.05 9.11
CA ASN A 47 -2.31 13.41 9.73
C ASN A 47 -3.13 12.16 10.12
N ARG A 48 -3.84 12.25 11.24
CA ARG A 48 -4.73 11.17 11.70
C ARG A 48 -6.05 11.29 10.96
N GLU A 49 -6.35 10.30 10.13
CA GLU A 49 -7.63 10.21 9.42
C GLU A 49 -8.51 9.17 10.12
N VAL A 50 -9.77 9.51 10.35
CA VAL A 50 -10.78 8.63 10.93
C VAL A 50 -12.06 8.82 10.13
N VAL A 51 -12.57 7.73 9.59
CA VAL A 51 -13.83 7.69 8.86
C VAL A 51 -14.74 6.67 9.52
N VAL A 52 -15.97 7.07 9.83
CA VAL A 52 -16.97 6.25 10.49
C VAL A 52 -18.19 6.18 9.58
N MET A 53 -18.65 4.97 9.27
CA MET A 53 -19.82 4.73 8.43
C MET A 53 -20.80 3.79 9.16
N PRO A 54 -22.02 4.25 9.47
CA PRO A 54 -23.08 3.40 10.00
C PRO A 54 -23.40 2.21 9.08
N LEU A 55 -23.67 1.03 9.65
CA LEU A 55 -23.96 -0.17 8.85
C LEU A 55 -25.24 -0.07 8.03
N ASN A 56 -26.26 0.64 8.53
CA ASN A 56 -27.50 0.90 7.80
C ASN A 56 -27.27 1.75 6.53
N GLU A 57 -26.24 2.61 6.53
CA GLU A 57 -25.84 3.43 5.40
C GLU A 57 -24.94 2.72 4.40
N VAL A 58 -24.35 1.56 4.75
CA VAL A 58 -23.57 0.75 3.81
C VAL A 58 -24.52 0.22 2.73
N LYS A 59 -24.34 0.67 1.48
CA LYS A 59 -25.11 0.24 0.32
C LYS A 59 -24.35 -0.77 -0.52
N ALA A 60 -23.04 -0.58 -0.66
CA ALA A 60 -22.19 -1.46 -1.44
C ALA A 60 -20.82 -1.58 -0.79
N VAL A 61 -20.17 -2.73 -1.00
CA VAL A 61 -18.78 -2.96 -0.63
C VAL A 61 -18.08 -3.51 -1.86
N ALA A 62 -16.99 -2.87 -2.27
CA ALA A 62 -16.15 -3.31 -3.38
C ALA A 62 -14.79 -3.70 -2.84
N VAL A 63 -14.29 -4.89 -3.23
CA VAL A 63 -12.93 -5.32 -2.94
C VAL A 63 -12.17 -5.35 -4.26
N ASN A 64 -11.17 -4.48 -4.38
CA ASN A 64 -10.26 -4.45 -5.51
C ASN A 64 -8.93 -5.07 -5.05
N SER A 65 -8.67 -6.32 -5.45
CA SER A 65 -7.32 -6.87 -5.30
C SER A 65 -6.48 -6.50 -6.51
N ALA A 66 -5.50 -5.63 -6.29
CA ALA A 66 -4.44 -5.39 -7.25
C ALA A 66 -3.39 -6.50 -7.07
N ARG A 67 -3.76 -7.74 -7.40
CA ARG A 67 -2.85 -8.88 -7.30
C ARG A 67 -1.58 -8.53 -8.08
N ARG A 68 -0.50 -8.20 -7.38
CA ARG A 68 0.81 -7.98 -7.99
C ARG A 68 1.19 -9.30 -8.64
N SER A 69 0.92 -9.41 -9.94
CA SER A 69 1.13 -10.64 -10.68
C SER A 69 2.62 -11.00 -10.62
N LYS A 70 2.99 -12.27 -10.76
CA LYS A 70 4.41 -12.64 -10.91
C LYS A 70 5.10 -11.87 -12.04
N GLY A 71 4.35 -11.45 -13.06
CA GLY A 71 4.83 -10.58 -14.14
C GLY A 71 5.29 -9.20 -13.65
N SER A 72 4.69 -8.71 -12.56
CA SER A 72 5.04 -7.46 -11.91
C SER A 72 6.47 -7.51 -11.28
N LEU A 73 6.80 -8.62 -10.60
CA LEU A 73 8.15 -8.87 -10.07
C LEU A 73 9.19 -9.06 -11.17
N ILE A 74 8.82 -9.78 -12.24
CA ILE A 74 9.67 -9.96 -13.42
C ILE A 74 9.93 -8.61 -14.10
N GLN A 75 8.92 -7.75 -14.19
CA GLN A 75 9.07 -6.39 -14.75
C GLN A 75 10.00 -5.53 -13.89
N GLY A 76 9.89 -5.61 -12.56
CA GLY A 76 10.84 -4.95 -11.65
C GLY A 76 12.27 -5.45 -11.83
N GLY A 77 12.46 -6.77 -11.96
CA GLY A 77 13.75 -7.38 -12.27
C GLY A 77 14.30 -6.91 -13.63
N LEU A 78 13.45 -6.85 -14.65
CA LEU A 78 13.82 -6.37 -15.98
C LEU A 78 14.22 -4.90 -15.98
N MET A 79 13.58 -4.06 -15.14
CA MET A 79 13.98 -2.66 -14.95
C MET A 79 15.38 -2.52 -14.36
N VAL A 80 15.74 -3.36 -13.38
CA VAL A 80 17.11 -3.38 -12.82
C VAL A 80 18.12 -3.80 -13.88
N VAL A 81 17.82 -4.87 -14.64
CA VAL A 81 18.69 -5.33 -15.74
C VAL A 81 18.84 -4.24 -16.80
N ALA A 82 17.76 -3.58 -17.20
CA ALA A 82 17.79 -2.47 -18.13
C ALA A 82 18.64 -1.30 -17.61
N GLY A 83 18.50 -0.93 -16.33
CA GLY A 83 19.31 0.11 -15.69
C GLY A 83 20.80 -0.21 -15.69
N VAL A 84 21.19 -1.45 -15.37
CA VAL A 84 22.58 -1.91 -15.45
C VAL A 84 23.09 -1.88 -16.89
N PHE A 85 22.29 -2.32 -17.85
CA PHE A 85 22.67 -2.31 -19.27
C PHE A 85 22.90 -0.89 -19.80
N LEU A 86 22.01 0.03 -19.44
CA LEU A 86 22.09 1.44 -19.80
C LEU A 86 23.30 2.12 -19.14
N TYR A 87 23.62 1.75 -17.89
CA TYR A 87 24.85 2.18 -17.22
C TYR A 87 26.10 1.73 -17.97
N VAL A 88 26.20 0.44 -18.33
CA VAL A 88 27.36 -0.09 -19.06
C VAL A 88 27.53 0.59 -20.42
N LEU A 89 26.44 0.80 -21.16
CA LEU A 89 26.47 1.49 -22.45
C LEU A 89 26.94 2.94 -22.32
N LEU A 90 26.38 3.69 -21.35
CA LEU A 90 26.76 5.08 -21.14
C LEU A 90 28.19 5.21 -20.64
N ALA A 91 28.61 4.36 -19.70
CA ALA A 91 29.97 4.35 -19.19
C ALA A 91 30.97 4.03 -20.31
N TYR A 92 30.69 3.02 -21.13
CA TYR A 92 31.54 2.66 -22.27
C TYR A 92 31.60 3.78 -23.33
N TRP A 93 30.47 4.45 -23.59
CA TRP A 93 30.42 5.56 -24.55
C TRP A 93 31.13 6.83 -24.04
N LEU A 94 31.09 7.09 -22.73
CA LEU A 94 31.82 8.20 -22.10
C LEU A 94 33.33 7.92 -22.06
N THR A 95 33.71 6.64 -21.90
CA THR A 95 35.11 6.22 -21.84
C THR A 95 35.82 6.59 -23.16
N GLY A 96 36.76 7.52 -23.08
CA GLY A 96 37.52 8.02 -24.24
C GLY A 96 36.95 9.27 -24.92
N ARG A 97 35.83 9.83 -24.45
CA ARG A 97 35.34 11.16 -24.91
C ARG A 97 35.56 12.28 -23.90
N ILE A 98 35.64 11.95 -22.61
CA ILE A 98 35.78 12.92 -21.53
C ILE A 98 36.88 12.40 -20.60
N ASP A 99 38.02 13.08 -20.54
CA ASP A 99 39.04 12.84 -19.52
C ASP A 99 38.63 13.59 -18.25
N GLY A 100 37.86 12.93 -17.39
CA GLY A 100 37.47 13.49 -16.10
C GLY A 100 38.45 13.15 -14.96
N PRO A 101 38.58 14.01 -13.94
CA PRO A 101 39.41 13.73 -12.78
C PRO A 101 38.96 12.45 -12.08
N THR A 102 39.90 11.60 -11.70
CA THR A 102 39.61 10.31 -11.09
C THR A 102 39.21 10.49 -9.63
N VAL A 103 38.11 9.87 -9.21
CA VAL A 103 37.70 9.83 -7.80
C VAL A 103 38.75 9.04 -7.00
N PRO A 104 39.50 9.67 -6.06
CA PRO A 104 40.72 9.08 -5.48
C PRO A 104 40.51 7.75 -4.74
N VAL A 105 39.32 7.55 -4.18
CA VAL A 105 38.99 6.40 -3.34
C VAL A 105 38.62 5.16 -4.16
N ILE A 106 38.00 5.34 -5.33
CA ILE A 106 37.38 4.26 -6.12
C ILE A 106 38.10 4.03 -7.46
N ARG A 107 39.07 4.89 -7.81
CA ARG A 107 39.77 4.90 -9.11
C ARG A 107 38.81 4.86 -10.31
N MET A 108 37.72 5.60 -10.22
CA MET A 108 36.70 5.73 -11.29
C MET A 108 36.65 7.17 -11.78
N ASP A 109 36.40 7.38 -13.07
CA ASP A 109 36.17 8.73 -13.62
C ASP A 109 34.94 9.37 -12.94
N LEU A 110 35.08 10.62 -12.50
CA LEU A 110 34.01 11.43 -11.93
C LEU A 110 32.77 11.48 -12.85
N SER A 111 32.97 11.50 -14.16
CA SER A 111 31.89 11.51 -15.14
C SER A 111 31.04 10.23 -15.07
N ALA A 112 31.69 9.07 -15.04
CA ALA A 112 31.06 7.76 -14.88
C ALA A 112 30.36 7.63 -13.51
N PHE A 113 30.94 8.22 -12.46
CA PHE A 113 30.34 8.23 -11.13
C PHE A 113 29.04 9.03 -11.06
N LEU A 114 28.97 10.19 -11.72
CA LEU A 114 27.75 10.99 -11.79
C LEU A 114 26.64 10.28 -12.58
N VAL A 115 26.99 9.62 -13.69
CA VAL A 115 26.04 8.81 -14.47
C VAL A 115 25.51 7.64 -13.63
N PHE A 116 26.37 6.98 -12.86
CA PHE A 116 25.95 5.91 -11.95
C PHE A 116 24.93 6.43 -10.93
N LEU A 117 25.19 7.57 -10.27
CA LEU A 117 24.27 8.15 -9.30
C LEU A 117 22.94 8.56 -9.92
N ALA A 118 22.96 9.12 -11.13
CA ALA A 118 21.74 9.48 -11.86
C ALA A 118 20.85 8.25 -12.12
N ILE A 119 21.44 7.15 -12.60
CA ILE A 119 20.71 5.89 -12.85
C ILE A 119 20.20 5.30 -11.55
N LEU A 120 21.03 5.25 -10.50
CA LEU A 120 20.65 4.71 -9.20
C LEU A 120 19.48 5.49 -8.58
N SER A 121 19.51 6.82 -8.69
CA SER A 121 18.40 7.67 -8.23
C SER A 121 17.11 7.43 -9.01
N GLY A 122 17.19 7.30 -10.34
CA GLY A 122 16.02 7.02 -11.18
C GLY A 122 15.39 5.67 -10.87
N VAL A 123 16.21 4.62 -10.71
CA VAL A 123 15.74 3.29 -10.30
C VAL A 123 15.14 3.35 -8.90
N GLY A 124 15.75 4.07 -7.96
CA GLY A 124 15.24 4.24 -6.60
C GLY A 124 13.85 4.90 -6.57
N ILE A 125 13.66 5.99 -7.32
CA ILE A 125 12.36 6.68 -7.42
C ILE A 125 11.30 5.74 -8.03
N MET A 126 11.64 5.04 -9.11
CA MET A 126 10.72 4.09 -9.75
C MET A 126 10.36 2.92 -8.82
N ALA A 127 11.34 2.39 -8.08
CA ALA A 127 11.11 1.35 -7.09
C ALA A 127 10.16 1.82 -5.99
N GLN A 128 10.30 3.05 -5.48
CA GLN A 128 9.37 3.60 -4.50
C GLN A 128 7.94 3.70 -5.03
N PHE A 129 7.75 4.18 -6.27
CA PHE A 129 6.43 4.22 -6.90
C PHE A 129 5.82 2.84 -7.10
N TYR A 130 6.66 1.85 -7.38
CA TYR A 130 6.24 0.48 -7.64
C TYR A 130 5.87 -0.27 -6.36
N PHE A 131 6.78 -0.27 -5.38
CA PHE A 131 6.62 -1.02 -4.14
C PHE A 131 5.76 -0.27 -3.10
N GLY A 132 5.59 1.04 -3.23
CA GLY A 132 4.80 1.87 -2.32
C GLY A 132 3.29 1.63 -2.41
N LYS A 133 2.76 1.17 -3.56
CA LYS A 133 1.32 0.97 -3.76
C LYS A 133 0.78 -0.20 -2.92
N PRO A 134 -0.44 -0.12 -2.35
CA PRO A 134 -1.05 -1.25 -1.66
C PRO A 134 -1.35 -2.40 -2.64
N ASP A 135 -1.45 -3.63 -2.12
CA ASP A 135 -1.77 -4.81 -2.94
C ASP A 135 -3.27 -4.94 -3.21
N GLY A 136 -4.10 -4.24 -2.45
CA GLY A 136 -5.52 -4.11 -2.71
C GLY A 136 -6.16 -3.04 -1.85
N GLU A 137 -7.44 -2.79 -2.09
CA GLU A 137 -8.26 -1.90 -1.29
C GLU A 137 -9.69 -2.44 -1.18
N VAL A 138 -10.28 -2.23 0.00
CA VAL A 138 -11.72 -2.39 0.19
C VAL A 138 -12.36 -1.01 0.26
N THR A 139 -13.50 -0.86 -0.39
CA THR A 139 -14.27 0.38 -0.42
C THR A 139 -15.68 0.11 0.06
N PHE A 140 -16.06 0.70 1.19
CA PHE A 140 -17.44 0.76 1.66
C PHE A 140 -18.08 2.03 1.12
N GLN A 141 -19.23 1.89 0.48
CA GLN A 141 -19.96 2.99 -0.13
C GLN A 141 -21.33 3.13 0.52
N GLY A 142 -21.62 4.34 1.00
CA GLY A 142 -22.93 4.74 1.51
C GLY A 142 -23.44 6.00 0.83
N ASP A 143 -24.36 6.69 1.48
CA ASP A 143 -24.96 7.92 0.96
C ASP A 143 -24.00 9.11 1.08
N GLY A 144 -23.31 9.43 -0.01
CA GLY A 144 -22.38 10.56 -0.09
C GLY A 144 -21.03 10.33 0.61
N VAL A 145 -20.90 9.25 1.39
CA VAL A 145 -19.67 8.88 2.10
C VAL A 145 -19.07 7.60 1.52
N ARG A 146 -17.74 7.57 1.41
CA ARG A 146 -16.97 6.40 0.98
C ARG A 146 -15.84 6.17 1.97
N VAL A 147 -15.71 4.94 2.46
CA VAL A 147 -14.57 4.50 3.28
C VAL A 147 -13.70 3.60 2.42
N THR A 148 -12.51 4.07 2.05
CA THR A 148 -11.53 3.24 1.31
C THR A 148 -10.40 2.86 2.25
N PHE A 149 -10.17 1.56 2.41
CA PHE A 149 -9.14 1.01 3.27
C PHE A 149 -8.19 0.13 2.45
N PRO A 150 -6.90 0.50 2.34
CA PRO A 150 -5.92 -0.31 1.62
C PRO A 150 -5.49 -1.52 2.46
N PHE A 151 -5.08 -2.60 1.81
CA PHE A 151 -4.45 -3.76 2.44
C PHE A 151 -3.25 -4.28 1.62
N LYS A 152 -2.37 -5.04 2.27
CA LYS A 152 -1.17 -5.64 1.69
C LYS A 152 -1.05 -7.11 2.11
N GLY A 153 -0.54 -7.94 1.21
CA GLY A 153 -0.32 -9.36 1.43
C GLY A 153 -1.52 -10.25 1.10
N ALA A 154 -1.22 -11.49 0.70
CA ALA A 154 -2.22 -12.48 0.28
C ALA A 154 -3.17 -12.89 1.42
N THR A 155 -2.66 -12.98 2.66
CA THR A 155 -3.49 -13.31 3.83
C THR A 155 -4.55 -12.23 4.08
N ALA A 156 -4.18 -10.95 3.97
CA ALA A 156 -5.12 -9.84 4.12
C ALA A 156 -6.17 -9.82 2.99
N GLU A 157 -5.77 -10.17 1.76
CA GLU A 157 -6.69 -10.30 0.63
C GLU A 157 -7.74 -11.40 0.85
N GLU A 158 -7.37 -12.56 1.38
CA GLU A 158 -8.33 -13.64 1.66
C GLU A 158 -9.26 -13.27 2.82
N GLN A 159 -8.70 -12.71 3.88
CA GLN A 159 -9.43 -12.38 5.10
C GLN A 159 -10.35 -11.16 4.95
N ILE A 160 -10.12 -10.26 3.98
CA ILE A 160 -11.00 -9.10 3.82
C ILE A 160 -12.42 -9.50 3.42
N PHE A 161 -12.59 -10.61 2.69
CA PHE A 161 -13.90 -11.14 2.33
C PHE A 161 -14.71 -11.56 3.56
N GLU A 162 -14.06 -12.03 4.63
CA GLU A 162 -14.72 -12.34 5.91
C GLU A 162 -15.27 -11.08 6.58
N VAL A 163 -14.51 -9.97 6.53
CA VAL A 163 -14.98 -8.66 7.00
C VAL A 163 -16.18 -8.18 6.18
N VAL A 164 -16.15 -8.34 4.86
CA VAL A 164 -17.26 -7.97 3.97
C VAL A 164 -18.51 -8.78 4.29
N ASN A 165 -18.39 -10.11 4.38
CA ASN A 165 -19.51 -10.99 4.71
C ASN A 165 -20.12 -10.64 6.08
N SER A 166 -19.27 -10.41 7.08
CA SER A 166 -19.69 -10.01 8.43
C SER A 166 -20.38 -8.64 8.44
N THR A 167 -19.95 -7.71 7.57
CA THR A 167 -20.59 -6.38 7.43
C THR A 167 -22.05 -6.53 6.98
N PHE A 168 -22.31 -7.34 5.94
CA PHE A 168 -23.67 -7.55 5.46
C PHE A 168 -24.53 -8.38 6.43
N ALA A 169 -23.94 -9.37 7.10
CA ALA A 169 -24.64 -10.13 8.13
C ALA A 169 -25.05 -9.23 9.31
N ALA A 170 -24.18 -8.32 9.75
CA ALA A 170 -24.49 -7.34 10.79
C ALA A 170 -25.55 -6.34 10.31
N ARG A 171 -25.44 -5.83 9.08
CA ARG A 171 -26.44 -4.93 8.48
C ARG A 171 -27.84 -5.56 8.41
N GLN A 172 -27.94 -6.83 8.01
CA GLN A 172 -29.23 -7.53 7.96
C GLN A 172 -29.92 -7.59 9.32
N ARG A 173 -29.17 -7.71 10.43
CA ARG A 173 -29.74 -7.70 11.79
C ARG A 173 -30.25 -6.33 12.25
N ILE A 174 -29.85 -5.26 11.57
CA ILE A 174 -30.27 -3.89 11.91
C ILE A 174 -31.46 -3.45 11.05
N VAL A 175 -31.47 -3.86 9.78
CA VAL A 175 -32.46 -3.42 8.78
C VAL A 175 -33.63 -4.41 8.64
N GLY A 176 -33.40 -5.69 8.94
CA GLY A 176 -34.42 -6.75 8.95
C GLY A 176 -35.14 -6.81 10.28
#